data_AF-A0A8H4HBQ3-F1
#
_entry.id   AF-A0A8H4HBQ3-F1
#
_cell.length_a   1.000
_cell.length_b   1.000
_cell.length_c   1.000
_cell.angle_alpha   90.00
_cell.angle_beta   90.00
_cell.angle_gamma   90.00
#
_symmetry.space_group_name_H-M   'P 1'
#
loop_
_entity.id
_entity.type
_entity.pdbx_description
1 polymer ?
#
loop_
_entity_poly.entity_id
_entity_poly.type
_entity_poly.pdbx_seq_one_letter_code
_entity_poly.pdbx_strand_id
1 'polypeptide(L)'
;MDSKLTHTAYLYSFLAVFAKPASATILYQDLHLVPSYAKAHGILMSVTFILIFPLGATVLRLVKSKHAVWIHAGIQLTGWALMLGGLATGLRVGKILDRLHNNAHTVFGTVIVVLMLIQPFLGAIHHWVYIRKKTRTALAPVHVWMGRVLIILGIVNGGLGLRLADNTHGGKIAYGVVAGVCGTMYLAWVVYRLKWTRKGSKEVENVELQGTVE
;
A
#
# COMPACT_ATOMS: atom_id res chain seq x y z
N MET A 1 -15.10 -1.34 -41.27
CA MET A 1 -15.58 -0.72 -40.02
C MET A 1 -14.41 -0.72 -39.05
N ASP A 2 -13.91 0.46 -38.70
CA ASP A 2 -12.60 0.63 -38.06
C ASP A 2 -12.62 0.22 -36.58
N SER A 3 -11.92 -0.86 -36.24
CA SER A 3 -11.87 -1.46 -34.90
C SER A 3 -11.18 -0.55 -33.88
N LYS A 4 -10.42 0.46 -34.33
CA LYS A 4 -9.82 1.45 -33.44
C LYS A 4 -10.85 2.43 -32.89
N LEU A 5 -11.83 2.83 -33.71
CA LEU A 5 -12.88 3.78 -33.31
C LEU A 5 -13.80 3.19 -32.23
N THR A 6 -14.13 1.90 -32.35
CA THR A 6 -14.97 1.19 -31.38
C THR A 6 -14.25 1.01 -30.04
N HIS A 7 -12.96 0.62 -30.04
CA HIS A 7 -12.17 0.50 -28.81
C HIS A 7 -12.04 1.83 -28.06
N THR A 8 -11.79 2.93 -28.78
CA THR A 8 -11.77 4.27 -28.15
C THR A 8 -13.13 4.64 -27.59
N ALA A 9 -14.22 4.39 -28.30
CA ALA A 9 -15.57 4.70 -27.82
C ALA A 9 -15.95 3.92 -26.56
N TYR A 10 -15.59 2.64 -26.46
CA TYR A 10 -15.77 1.85 -25.22
C TYR A 10 -14.92 2.39 -24.06
N LEU A 11 -13.68 2.79 -24.31
CA LEU A 11 -12.82 3.42 -23.31
C LEU A 11 -13.43 4.73 -22.79
N TYR A 12 -13.87 5.61 -23.70
CA TYR A 12 -14.53 6.86 -23.35
C TYR A 12 -15.85 6.64 -22.61
N SER A 13 -16.64 5.63 -23.01
CA SER A 13 -17.92 5.33 -22.36
C SER A 13 -17.71 4.73 -20.96
N PHE A 14 -16.72 3.84 -20.80
CA PHE A 14 -16.31 3.29 -19.51
C PHE A 14 -15.78 4.39 -18.58
N LEU A 15 -14.93 5.30 -19.09
CA LEU A 15 -14.45 6.47 -18.36
C LEU A 15 -15.58 7.47 -18.03
N ALA A 16 -16.54 7.67 -18.93
CA ALA A 16 -17.69 8.55 -18.75
C ALA A 16 -18.67 8.03 -17.68
N VAL A 17 -18.79 6.72 -17.49
CA VAL A 17 -19.56 6.11 -16.39
C VAL A 17 -18.97 6.50 -15.02
N PHE A 18 -17.65 6.71 -14.93
CA PHE A 18 -17.01 7.24 -13.72
C PHE A 18 -16.99 8.76 -13.63
N ALA A 19 -17.16 9.46 -14.75
CA ALA A 19 -17.06 10.92 -14.86
C ALA A 19 -18.40 11.65 -14.91
N LYS A 20 -19.55 10.96 -14.81
CA LYS A 20 -20.86 11.62 -14.78
C LYS A 20 -20.91 12.56 -13.56
N PRO A 21 -20.90 13.89 -13.74
CA PRO A 21 -20.90 14.80 -12.61
C PRO A 21 -22.24 14.63 -11.89
N ALA A 22 -22.20 14.40 -10.58
CA ALA A 22 -23.40 14.50 -9.77
C ALA A 22 -23.96 15.92 -9.93
N SER A 23 -25.28 16.06 -10.07
CA SER A 23 -25.92 17.37 -10.13
C SER A 23 -25.49 18.20 -8.90
N ALA A 24 -25.18 19.48 -9.08
CA ALA A 24 -24.70 20.36 -8.02
C ALA A 24 -25.60 20.28 -6.77
N THR A 25 -26.91 20.18 -6.96
CA THR A 25 -27.92 19.99 -5.89
C THR A 25 -27.68 18.75 -5.02
N ILE A 26 -27.26 17.63 -5.62
CA ILE A 26 -26.97 16.37 -4.90
C ILE A 26 -25.69 16.52 -4.06
N LEU A 27 -24.68 17.23 -4.57
CA LEU A 27 -23.43 17.46 -3.85
C LEU A 27 -23.63 18.36 -2.62
N TYR A 28 -24.46 19.41 -2.72
CA TYR A 28 -24.81 20.25 -1.57
C TYR A 28 -25.57 19.47 -0.49
N GLN A 29 -26.50 18.59 -0.91
CA GLN A 29 -27.23 17.74 0.03
C GLN A 29 -26.30 16.78 0.78
N ASP A 30 -25.26 16.28 0.13
CA ASP A 30 -24.30 15.33 0.71
C ASP A 30 -23.19 15.97 1.56
N LEU A 31 -23.10 17.31 1.60
CA LEU A 31 -22.00 18.02 2.27
C LEU A 31 -21.90 17.70 3.77
N HIS A 32 -23.03 17.47 4.44
CA HIS A 32 -23.09 17.07 5.84
C HIS A 32 -22.44 15.71 6.15
N LEU A 33 -22.22 14.86 5.13
CA LEU A 33 -21.59 13.54 5.28
C LEU A 33 -20.06 13.62 5.30
N VAL A 34 -19.48 14.73 4.81
CA VAL A 34 -18.03 14.90 4.66
C VAL A 34 -17.26 14.67 5.96
N PRO A 35 -17.64 15.24 7.12
CA PRO A 35 -16.88 15.05 8.35
C PRO A 35 -16.77 13.57 8.77
N SER A 36 -17.88 12.83 8.68
CA SER A 36 -17.94 11.42 9.03
C SER A 36 -17.11 10.55 8.08
N TYR A 37 -17.24 10.75 6.77
CA TYR A 37 -16.46 9.99 5.79
C TYR A 37 -14.98 10.35 5.80
N ALA A 38 -14.61 11.62 5.99
CA ALA A 38 -13.21 12.03 6.09
C ALA A 38 -12.54 11.43 7.33
N LYS A 39 -13.26 11.40 8.47
CA LYS A 39 -12.78 10.76 9.70
C LYS A 39 -12.61 9.25 9.50
N ALA A 40 -13.60 8.57 8.90
CA ALA A 40 -13.52 7.15 8.60
C ALA A 40 -12.35 6.83 7.66
N HIS A 41 -12.19 7.61 6.57
CA HIS A 41 -11.07 7.50 5.64
C HIS A 41 -9.72 7.62 6.37
N GLY A 42 -9.54 8.69 7.16
CA GLY A 42 -8.31 8.94 7.90
C GLY A 42 -7.96 7.81 8.87
N ILE A 43 -8.93 7.30 9.63
CA ILE A 43 -8.73 6.21 10.58
C ILE A 43 -8.37 4.91 9.84
N LEU A 44 -9.18 4.49 8.87
CA LEU A 44 -8.98 3.24 8.14
C LEU A 44 -7.62 3.23 7.43
N MET A 45 -7.28 4.30 6.73
CA MET A 45 -6.01 4.40 6.00
C MET A 45 -4.81 4.45 6.95
N SER A 46 -4.92 5.18 8.08
CA SER A 46 -3.83 5.24 9.06
C SER A 46 -3.57 3.90 9.71
N VAL A 47 -4.60 3.21 10.21
CA VAL A 47 -4.47 1.88 10.82
C VAL A 47 -3.86 0.90 9.82
N THR A 48 -4.33 0.95 8.57
CA THR A 48 -3.87 0.04 7.52
C THR A 48 -2.39 0.21 7.19
N PHE A 49 -1.96 1.45 6.88
CA PHE A 49 -0.60 1.70 6.39
C PHE A 49 0.44 1.79 7.49
N ILE A 50 0.06 2.22 8.70
CA ILE A 50 1.01 2.35 9.82
C ILE A 50 1.17 1.04 10.60
N LEU A 51 0.11 0.23 10.70
CA LEU A 51 0.10 -0.96 11.56
C LEU A 51 -0.04 -2.25 10.76
N ILE A 52 -1.14 -2.42 10.04
CA ILE A 52 -1.51 -3.72 9.47
C ILE A 52 -0.53 -4.18 8.38
N PHE A 53 -0.23 -3.34 7.39
CA PHE A 53 0.70 -3.69 6.32
C PHE A 53 2.15 -3.91 6.81
N PRO A 54 2.72 -3.03 7.67
CA PRO A 54 4.02 -3.30 8.28
C PRO A 54 4.05 -4.59 9.08
N LEU A 55 3.02 -4.87 9.89
CA LEU A 55 2.91 -6.10 10.66
C LEU A 55 2.88 -7.33 9.75
N GLY A 56 2.02 -7.33 8.74
CA GLY A 56 1.96 -8.40 7.74
C GLY A 56 3.32 -8.64 7.07
N ALA A 57 4.03 -7.56 6.72
CA ALA A 57 5.35 -7.65 6.11
C ALA A 57 6.44 -8.21 7.04
N THR A 58 6.30 -8.13 8.37
CA THR A 58 7.27 -8.68 9.33
C THR A 58 7.02 -10.16 9.68
N VAL A 59 5.77 -10.64 9.60
CA VAL A 59 5.39 -12.02 10.00
C VAL A 59 6.25 -13.10 9.37
N LEU A 60 6.49 -13.06 8.04
CA LEU A 60 7.25 -14.11 7.31
C LEU A 60 8.68 -14.32 7.80
N ARG A 61 9.19 -13.37 8.57
CA ARG A 61 10.58 -13.29 9.00
C ARG A 61 10.73 -13.53 10.49
N LEU A 62 9.65 -13.40 11.26
CA LEU A 62 9.60 -13.71 12.69
C LEU A 62 9.07 -15.13 12.93
N VAL A 63 8.06 -15.55 12.16
CA VAL A 63 7.42 -16.84 12.33
C VAL A 63 8.12 -17.89 11.48
N LYS A 64 8.83 -18.82 12.13
CA LYS A 64 9.45 -19.99 11.49
C LYS A 64 8.44 -21.14 11.39
N SER A 65 7.44 -21.00 10.53
CA SER A 65 6.42 -22.04 10.32
C SER A 65 5.97 -22.10 8.86
N LYS A 66 5.57 -23.29 8.39
CA LYS A 66 4.91 -23.48 7.09
C LYS A 66 3.63 -22.66 6.96
N HIS A 67 3.01 -22.30 8.07
CA HIS A 67 1.80 -21.47 8.12
C HIS A 67 2.08 -19.96 8.06
N ALA A 68 3.34 -19.52 8.17
CA ALA A 68 3.69 -18.10 8.19
C ALA A 68 3.20 -17.35 6.94
N VAL A 69 3.22 -18.00 5.77
CA VAL A 69 2.71 -17.43 4.51
C VAL A 69 1.20 -17.21 4.57
N TRP A 70 0.44 -18.13 5.15
CA TRP A 70 -1.00 -18.00 5.31
C TRP A 70 -1.36 -16.91 6.34
N ILE A 71 -0.61 -16.81 7.44
CA ILE A 71 -0.78 -15.74 8.43
C ILE A 71 -0.51 -14.37 7.78
N HIS A 72 0.59 -14.26 7.02
CA HIS A 72 0.87 -13.06 6.24
C HIS A 72 -0.26 -12.74 5.26
N ALA A 73 -0.68 -13.71 4.45
CA ALA A 73 -1.76 -13.51 3.49
C ALA A 73 -3.04 -13.04 4.20
N GLY A 74 -3.41 -13.65 5.32
CA GLY A 74 -4.57 -13.23 6.12
C GLY A 74 -4.46 -11.79 6.61
N ILE A 75 -3.33 -11.41 7.22
CA ILE A 75 -3.11 -10.02 7.69
C ILE A 75 -3.14 -9.02 6.52
N GLN A 76 -2.52 -9.37 5.39
CA GLN A 76 -2.49 -8.50 4.21
C GLN A 76 -3.88 -8.35 3.57
N LEU A 77 -4.68 -9.42 3.53
CA LEU A 77 -6.06 -9.37 3.05
C LEU A 77 -6.94 -8.52 3.96
N THR A 78 -6.74 -8.57 5.28
CA THR A 78 -7.40 -7.66 6.22
C THR A 78 -7.01 -6.21 5.95
N GLY A 79 -5.72 -5.92 5.78
CA GLY A 79 -5.26 -4.58 5.43
C GLY A 79 -5.82 -4.10 4.09
N TRP A 80 -5.95 -4.98 3.12
CA TRP A 80 -6.59 -4.71 1.83
C TRP A 80 -8.06 -4.33 1.96
N ALA A 81 -8.84 -5.06 2.75
CA ALA A 81 -10.24 -4.76 2.98
C ALA A 81 -10.40 -3.37 3.64
N LEU A 82 -9.58 -3.06 4.65
CA LEU A 82 -9.57 -1.76 5.31
C LEU A 82 -9.14 -0.64 4.36
N MET A 83 -8.11 -0.88 3.53
CA MET A 83 -7.67 0.06 2.49
C MET A 83 -8.78 0.37 1.50
N LEU A 84 -9.54 -0.64 1.05
CA LEU A 84 -10.66 -0.46 0.12
C LEU A 84 -11.81 0.32 0.77
N GLY A 85 -12.13 0.06 2.04
CA GLY A 85 -13.09 0.88 2.80
C GLY A 85 -12.62 2.34 2.97
N GLY A 86 -11.33 2.53 3.25
CA GLY A 86 -10.68 3.83 3.29
C GLY A 86 -10.76 4.54 1.94
N LEU A 87 -10.42 3.86 0.84
CA LEU A 87 -10.53 4.41 -0.51
C LEU A 87 -11.98 4.79 -0.82
N ALA A 88 -12.96 3.92 -0.55
CA ALA A 88 -14.37 4.19 -0.84
C ALA A 88 -14.87 5.46 -0.14
N THR A 89 -14.57 5.61 1.15
CA THR A 89 -14.92 6.81 1.92
C THR A 89 -14.17 8.06 1.43
N GLY A 90 -12.89 7.92 1.06
CA GLY A 90 -12.09 9.01 0.47
C GLY A 90 -12.57 9.46 -0.91
N LEU A 91 -12.97 8.53 -1.79
CA LEU A 91 -13.56 8.83 -3.09
C LEU A 91 -14.89 9.58 -2.93
N ARG A 92 -15.69 9.21 -1.92
CA ARG A 92 -16.95 9.92 -1.62
C ARG A 92 -16.69 11.37 -1.22
N VAL A 93 -15.75 11.60 -0.30
CA VAL A 93 -15.34 12.96 0.11
C VAL A 93 -14.75 13.74 -1.08
N GLY A 94 -13.86 13.12 -1.85
CA GLY A 94 -13.21 13.74 -3.00
C GLY A 94 -14.19 14.14 -4.10
N LYS A 95 -15.30 13.40 -4.27
CA LYS A 95 -16.40 13.78 -5.18
C LYS A 95 -17.22 14.95 -4.64
N ILE A 96 -17.57 14.94 -3.35
CA ILE A 96 -18.37 16.00 -2.72
C ILE A 96 -17.62 17.34 -2.75
N LEU A 97 -16.31 17.32 -2.50
CA LEU A 97 -15.47 18.52 -2.43
C LEU A 97 -14.79 18.90 -3.75
N ASP A 98 -15.05 18.15 -4.83
CA ASP A 98 -14.37 18.27 -6.12
C ASP A 98 -12.82 18.29 -5.99
N ARG A 99 -12.29 17.32 -5.21
CA ARG A 99 -10.85 17.16 -4.93
C ARG A 99 -10.22 15.90 -5.50
N LEU A 100 -10.95 15.14 -6.30
CA LEU A 100 -10.55 13.80 -6.70
C LEU A 100 -9.24 13.79 -7.52
N HIS A 101 -9.08 14.71 -8.47
CA HIS A 101 -7.97 14.70 -9.44
C HIS A 101 -7.09 15.95 -9.41
N ASN A 102 -7.36 16.90 -8.51
CA ASN A 102 -6.67 18.20 -8.45
C ASN A 102 -5.86 18.39 -7.16
N ASN A 103 -5.62 17.32 -6.40
CA ASN A 103 -4.85 17.39 -5.16
C ASN A 103 -3.76 16.31 -5.10
N ALA A 104 -2.60 16.70 -4.55
CA ALA A 104 -1.47 15.79 -4.39
C ALA A 104 -1.83 14.54 -3.58
N HIS A 105 -2.56 14.67 -2.47
CA HIS A 105 -2.97 13.54 -1.63
C HIS A 105 -3.87 12.54 -2.38
N THR A 106 -4.83 13.04 -3.16
CA THR A 106 -5.82 12.19 -3.84
C THR A 106 -5.23 11.49 -5.06
N VAL A 107 -4.47 12.23 -5.90
CA VAL A 107 -3.77 11.64 -7.05
C VAL A 107 -2.71 10.64 -6.58
N PHE A 108 -1.84 11.02 -5.65
CA PHE A 108 -0.78 10.15 -5.16
C PHE A 108 -1.32 8.94 -4.40
N GLY A 109 -2.32 9.15 -3.54
CA GLY A 109 -3.00 8.07 -2.83
C GLY A 109 -3.64 7.05 -3.75
N THR A 110 -4.28 7.50 -4.84
CA THR A 110 -4.88 6.60 -5.83
C THR A 110 -3.83 5.72 -6.50
N VAL A 111 -2.69 6.30 -6.89
CA VAL A 111 -1.56 5.53 -7.47
C VAL A 111 -1.05 4.49 -6.47
N ILE A 112 -0.86 4.86 -5.20
CA ILE A 112 -0.41 3.93 -4.15
C ILE A 112 -1.40 2.77 -3.99
N VAL A 113 -2.70 3.06 -3.95
CA VAL A 113 -3.73 2.02 -3.80
C VAL A 113 -3.75 1.09 -5.01
N VAL A 114 -3.69 1.60 -6.23
CA VAL A 114 -3.62 0.77 -7.45
C VAL A 114 -2.39 -0.14 -7.44
N LEU A 115 -1.23 0.38 -7.06
CA LEU A 115 -0.01 -0.44 -6.96
C LEU A 115 -0.10 -1.44 -5.81
N MET A 116 -0.75 -1.08 -4.69
CA MET A 116 -1.05 -2.03 -3.62
C MET A 116 -2.03 -3.11 -4.08
N LEU A 117 -2.97 -2.80 -4.99
CA LEU A 117 -3.89 -3.77 -5.59
C LEU A 117 -3.17 -4.82 -6.45
N ILE A 118 -1.98 -4.52 -6.96
CA ILE A 118 -1.19 -5.48 -7.75
C ILE A 118 -0.41 -6.46 -6.84
N GLN A 119 -0.13 -6.09 -5.58
CA GLN A 119 0.77 -6.83 -4.69
C GLN A 119 0.44 -8.31 -4.43
N PRO A 120 -0.79 -8.73 -4.08
CA PRO A 120 -1.09 -10.12 -3.78
C PRO A 120 -1.14 -10.98 -5.04
N PHE A 121 -1.36 -10.41 -6.22
CA PHE A 121 -1.20 -11.15 -7.47
C PHE A 121 0.27 -11.49 -7.69
N LEU A 122 1.17 -10.51 -7.55
CA LEU A 122 2.63 -10.76 -7.57
C LEU A 122 3.04 -11.72 -6.44
N GLY A 123 2.43 -11.57 -5.26
CA GLY A 123 2.56 -12.45 -4.10
C GLY A 123 2.25 -13.92 -4.42
N ALA A 124 1.05 -14.15 -4.93
CA ALA A 124 0.54 -15.46 -5.28
C ALA A 124 1.34 -16.11 -6.42
N ILE A 125 1.64 -15.36 -7.49
CA ILE A 125 2.40 -15.87 -8.64
C ILE A 125 3.79 -16.31 -8.19
N HIS A 126 4.54 -15.46 -7.50
CA HIS A 126 5.91 -15.82 -7.11
C HIS A 126 5.92 -16.99 -6.12
N HIS A 127 4.96 -17.04 -5.19
CA HIS A 127 4.85 -18.12 -4.21
C HIS A 127 4.47 -19.45 -4.86
N TRP A 128 3.53 -19.45 -5.80
CA TRP A 128 3.15 -20.63 -6.57
C TRP A 128 4.33 -21.19 -7.38
N VAL A 129 5.08 -20.32 -8.07
CA VAL A 129 6.28 -20.75 -8.80
C VAL A 129 7.35 -21.28 -7.84
N TYR A 130 7.54 -20.65 -6.67
CA TYR A 130 8.49 -21.11 -5.67
C TYR A 130 8.15 -22.52 -5.17
N ILE A 131 6.88 -22.82 -4.92
CA ILE A 131 6.44 -24.16 -4.51
C ILE A 131 6.76 -25.20 -5.61
N ARG A 132 6.52 -24.86 -6.88
CA ARG A 132 6.71 -25.78 -8.01
C ARG A 132 8.18 -26.00 -8.37
N LYS A 133 8.96 -24.93 -8.46
CA LYS A 133 10.34 -24.98 -8.97
C LYS A 133 11.40 -25.04 -7.87
N LYS A 134 11.02 -24.81 -6.60
CA LYS A 134 11.93 -24.66 -5.44
C LYS A 134 13.03 -23.60 -5.61
N THR A 135 12.92 -22.76 -6.63
CA THR A 135 13.87 -21.69 -6.94
C THR A 135 13.22 -20.32 -6.77
N ARG A 136 14.03 -19.32 -6.40
CA ARG A 136 13.57 -17.93 -6.30
C ARG A 136 13.25 -17.40 -7.69
N THR A 137 12.08 -16.79 -7.85
CA THR A 137 11.72 -16.07 -9.07
C THR A 137 12.23 -14.63 -9.03
N ALA A 138 12.44 -14.05 -10.21
CA ALA A 138 12.73 -12.62 -10.35
C ALA A 138 11.60 -11.72 -9.81
N LEU A 139 10.38 -12.25 -9.63
CA LEU A 139 9.23 -11.52 -9.07
C LEU A 139 9.29 -11.37 -7.54
N ALA A 140 10.01 -12.25 -6.85
CA ALA A 140 10.14 -12.17 -5.39
C ALA A 140 10.78 -10.84 -4.91
N PRO A 141 11.93 -10.38 -5.44
CA PRO A 141 12.49 -9.09 -5.03
C PRO A 141 11.60 -7.91 -5.42
N VAL A 142 10.91 -7.96 -6.57
CA VAL A 142 9.97 -6.92 -7.00
C VAL A 142 8.82 -6.80 -5.99
N HIS A 143 8.16 -7.89 -5.65
CA HIS A 143 7.08 -7.92 -4.66
C HIS A 143 7.53 -7.34 -3.31
N VAL A 144 8.69 -7.79 -2.81
CA VAL A 144 9.22 -7.37 -1.50
C VAL A 144 9.58 -5.88 -1.47
N TRP A 145 10.32 -5.39 -2.46
CA TRP A 145 10.76 -3.99 -2.49
C TRP A 145 9.62 -3.04 -2.81
N MET A 146 8.77 -3.39 -3.77
CA MET A 146 7.59 -2.60 -4.10
C MET A 146 6.68 -2.47 -2.87
N GLY A 147 6.46 -3.55 -2.11
CA GLY A 147 5.63 -3.50 -0.90
C GLY A 147 6.20 -2.55 0.16
N ARG A 148 7.52 -2.60 0.39
CA ARG A 148 8.21 -1.69 1.33
C ARG A 148 8.08 -0.23 0.94
N VAL A 149 8.32 0.09 -0.33
CA VAL A 149 8.23 1.45 -0.86
C VAL A 149 6.80 1.96 -0.71
N LEU A 150 5.79 1.17 -1.11
CA LEU A 150 4.40 1.57 -1.05
C LEU A 150 3.89 1.79 0.39
N ILE A 151 4.37 1.02 1.37
CA ILE A 151 4.08 1.26 2.80
C ILE A 151 4.57 2.66 3.21
N ILE A 152 5.83 2.99 2.90
CA ILE A 152 6.43 4.29 3.24
C ILE A 152 5.68 5.42 2.53
N LEU A 153 5.42 5.27 1.23
CA LEU A 153 4.68 6.27 0.46
C LEU A 153 3.25 6.46 0.98
N GLY A 154 2.59 5.40 1.45
CA GLY A 154 1.27 5.49 2.07
C GLY A 154 1.27 6.26 3.38
N ILE A 155 2.30 6.10 4.22
CA ILE A 155 2.48 6.89 5.44
C ILE A 155 2.70 8.38 5.09
N VAL A 156 3.57 8.67 4.12
CA VAL A 156 3.79 10.04 3.64
C VAL A 156 2.47 10.62 3.10
N ASN A 157 1.71 9.84 2.33
CA ASN A 157 0.43 10.27 1.80
C ASN A 157 -0.61 10.54 2.89
N GLY A 158 -0.60 9.78 3.99
CA GLY A 158 -1.46 10.07 5.14
C GLY A 158 -1.15 11.44 5.78
N GLY A 159 0.13 11.81 5.86
CA GLY A 159 0.54 13.16 6.26
C GLY A 159 0.02 14.25 5.31
N LEU A 160 0.06 14.01 4.00
CA LEU A 160 -0.55 14.92 3.01
C LEU A 160 -2.06 15.04 3.20
N GLY A 161 -2.73 13.94 3.56
CA GLY A 161 -4.17 13.93 3.85
C GLY A 161 -4.54 14.76 5.06
N LEU A 162 -3.74 14.72 6.13
CA LEU A 162 -3.92 15.57 7.30
C LEU A 162 -3.70 17.05 7.01
N ARG A 163 -2.77 17.38 6.11
CA ARG A 163 -2.58 18.74 5.62
C ARG A 163 -3.77 19.19 4.77
N LEU A 164 -4.29 18.33 3.89
CA LEU A 164 -5.46 18.61 3.05
C LEU A 164 -6.72 18.85 3.89
N ALA A 165 -6.94 18.02 4.92
CA ALA A 165 -8.09 18.14 5.81
C ALA A 165 -8.00 19.32 6.79
N ASP A 166 -6.94 20.13 6.68
CA ASP A 166 -6.53 21.12 7.67
C ASP A 166 -6.71 20.65 9.12
N ASN A 167 -6.18 19.46 9.38
CA ASN A 167 -6.44 18.80 10.66
C ASN A 167 -5.86 19.59 11.85
N THR A 168 -6.41 19.34 13.04
CA THR A 168 -5.94 20.01 14.26
C THR A 168 -4.45 19.77 14.50
N HIS A 169 -3.79 20.73 15.14
CA HIS A 169 -2.37 20.62 15.48
C HIS A 169 -2.10 19.33 16.29
N GLY A 170 -2.95 19.04 17.27
CA GLY A 170 -2.89 17.80 18.06
C GLY A 170 -3.03 16.53 17.22
N GLY A 171 -3.93 16.51 16.23
CA GLY A 171 -4.09 15.36 15.35
C GLY A 171 -2.91 15.16 14.38
N LYS A 172 -2.32 16.26 13.89
CA LYS A 172 -1.07 16.22 13.09
C LYS A 172 0.09 15.65 13.93
N ILE A 173 0.23 16.08 15.20
CA ILE A 173 1.23 15.53 16.14
C ILE A 173 0.97 14.05 16.42
N ALA A 174 -0.26 13.68 16.80
CA ALA A 174 -0.59 12.30 17.15
C ALA A 174 -0.27 11.34 16.00
N TYR A 175 -0.65 11.70 14.77
CA TYR A 175 -0.27 10.94 13.58
C TYR A 175 1.24 10.85 13.41
N GLY A 176 1.94 11.98 13.49
CA GLY A 176 3.39 12.03 13.34
C GLY A 176 4.13 11.14 14.34
N VAL A 177 3.71 11.15 15.61
CA VAL A 177 4.28 10.29 16.67
C VAL A 177 4.03 8.81 16.37
N VAL A 178 2.79 8.42 16.09
CA VAL A 178 2.44 7.02 15.84
C VAL A 178 3.11 6.50 14.57
N ALA A 179 3.04 7.26 13.48
CA ALA A 179 3.71 6.94 12.22
C ALA A 179 5.24 6.89 12.38
N GLY A 180 5.82 7.82 13.14
CA GLY A 180 7.24 7.88 13.41
C GLY A 180 7.74 6.68 14.20
N VAL A 181 7.07 6.32 15.29
CA VAL A 181 7.43 5.16 16.12
C VAL A 181 7.29 3.86 15.32
N CYS A 182 6.10 3.60 14.76
CA CYS A 182 5.85 2.36 14.01
C CYS A 182 6.71 2.25 12.75
N GLY A 183 6.85 3.35 12.01
CA GLY A 183 7.68 3.44 10.80
C GLY A 183 9.15 3.21 11.11
N THR A 184 9.67 3.83 12.18
CA THR A 184 11.07 3.64 12.60
C THR A 184 11.32 2.21 13.05
N MET A 185 10.41 1.62 13.84
CA MET A 185 10.51 0.20 14.24
C MET A 185 10.55 -0.73 13.02
N TYR A 186 9.66 -0.51 12.06
CA TYR A 186 9.63 -1.28 10.82
C TYR A 186 10.92 -1.11 10.00
N LEU A 187 11.39 0.11 9.80
CA LEU A 187 12.62 0.40 9.06
C LEU A 187 13.86 -0.19 9.75
N ALA A 188 13.97 -0.03 11.08
CA ALA A 188 15.06 -0.59 11.88
C ALA A 188 15.12 -2.10 11.70
N TRP A 189 13.97 -2.76 11.72
CA TRP A 189 13.86 -4.18 11.47
C TRP A 189 14.28 -4.58 10.04
N VAL A 190 13.83 -3.84 9.02
CA VAL A 190 14.24 -4.08 7.63
C VAL A 190 15.77 -3.96 7.48
N VAL A 191 16.37 -2.90 8.03
CA VAL A 191 17.80 -2.64 7.97
C VAL A 191 18.59 -3.72 8.71
N TYR A 192 18.18 -4.07 9.94
CA TYR A 192 18.80 -5.16 10.71
C TYR A 192 18.85 -6.45 9.91
N ARG A 193 17.74 -6.84 9.28
CA ARG A 193 17.67 -8.06 8.46
C ARG A 193 18.52 -7.99 7.20
N LEU A 194 18.55 -6.84 6.51
CA LEU A 194 19.40 -6.65 5.32
C LEU A 194 20.89 -6.77 5.68
N LYS A 195 21.32 -6.16 6.80
CA LYS A 195 22.70 -6.26 7.29
C LYS A 195 23.05 -7.70 7.69
N TRP A 196 22.16 -8.40 8.39
CA TRP A 196 22.38 -9.78 8.80
C TRP A 196 22.56 -10.72 7.60
N THR A 197 21.70 -10.61 6.57
CA THR A 197 21.83 -11.42 5.35
C THR A 197 23.12 -11.10 4.58
N ARG A 198 23.53 -9.84 4.50
CA ARG A 198 24.81 -9.46 3.87
C ARG A 198 26.02 -10.00 4.61
N LYS A 199 26.02 -9.97 5.96
CA LYS A 199 27.12 -10.50 6.77
C LYS A 199 27.33 -12.00 6.51
N GLY A 200 26.25 -12.79 6.55
CA GLY A 200 26.34 -14.23 6.30
C GLY A 200 26.83 -14.57 4.88
N SER A 201 26.44 -13.79 3.87
CA SER A 201 26.93 -13.99 2.49
C SER A 201 28.45 -13.76 2.38
N LYS A 202 28.98 -12.72 3.02
CA LYS A 202 30.42 -12.41 3.01
C LYS A 202 31.24 -13.48 3.74
N GLU A 203 30.70 -14.01 4.83
CA GLU A 203 31.36 -15.06 5.61
C GLU A 203 31.50 -16.36 4.81
N VAL A 204 30.45 -16.76 4.07
CA VAL A 204 30.51 -17.93 3.18
C VAL A 204 31.51 -17.73 2.02
N GLU A 205 31.47 -16.56 1.38
CA GLU A 205 32.40 -16.20 0.29
C GLU A 205 33.87 -16.25 0.76
N ASN A 206 34.17 -15.74 1.95
CA ASN A 206 35.51 -15.78 2.52
C ASN A 206 35.99 -17.22 2.81
N VAL A 207 35.10 -18.09 3.30
CA VAL A 207 35.42 -19.50 3.56
C VAL A 207 35.67 -20.27 2.26
N GLU A 208 34.86 -20.04 1.22
CA GLU A 208 35.04 -20.66 -0.10
C GLU A 208 36.36 -20.21 -0.75
N LEU A 209 36.69 -18.92 -0.65
CA LEU A 209 37.99 -18.39 -1.10
C LEU A 209 39.17 -19.05 -0.36
N GLN A 210 39.09 -19.22 0.96
CA GLN A 210 40.14 -19.90 1.73
C GLN A 210 40.30 -21.37 1.33
N GLY A 211 39.20 -22.11 1.12
CA GLY A 211 39.23 -23.52 0.71
C GLY A 211 39.70 -23.77 -0.73
N THR A 212 39.77 -22.74 -1.58
CA THR A 212 40.32 -22.86 -2.94
C THR A 212 41.83 -22.57 -3.05
N VAL A 213 42.44 -22.08 -1.96
CA VAL A 213 43.87 -21.71 -1.91
C VAL A 213 44.73 -22.82 -1.25
N GLU A 214 44.09 -23.79 -0.60
CA GLU A 214 44.73 -25.04 -0.11
C GLU A 214 44.68 -26.16 -1.17
#